data_AF-A0AAV3RE53-F1
#
_entry.id   AF-A0AAV3RE53-F1
#
_cell.length_a   1.000
_cell.length_b   1.000
_cell.length_c   1.000
_cell.angle_alpha   90.00
_cell.angle_beta   90.00
_cell.angle_gamma   90.00
#
_symmetry.space_group_name_H-M   'P 1'
#
loop_
_entity.id
_entity.type
_entity.pdbx_description
1 polymer ?
#
loop_
_entity_poly.entity_id
_entity_poly.type
_entity_poly.pdbx_seq_one_letter_code
_entity_poly.pdbx_strand_id
1 'polypeptide(L)'
;MSSFHPPKRCERLHRALTECHRKVAAGPGREAACHHLNRSLAECLVSSCCPNESDAVWSLCSSGGTALKRRQCQQAKVSLSDCLSSHQQ
;
A
#
# COMPACT_ATOMS: atom_id res chain seq x y z
N MET A 1 -0.78 -13.18 -20.33
CA MET A 1 -0.42 -12.85 -18.93
C MET A 1 0.17 -11.45 -18.96
N SER A 2 -0.55 -10.45 -18.46
CA SER A 2 -0.10 -9.06 -18.51
C SER A 2 1.09 -8.87 -17.56
N SER A 3 2.23 -8.42 -18.08
CA SER A 3 3.36 -8.04 -17.24
C SER A 3 3.00 -6.80 -16.44
N PHE A 4 2.77 -6.97 -15.13
CA PHE A 4 2.68 -5.85 -14.20
C PHE A 4 4.05 -5.19 -14.08
N HIS A 5 4.15 -3.93 -14.50
CA HIS A 5 5.34 -3.11 -14.29
C HIS A 5 5.02 -2.08 -13.21
N PRO A 6 5.58 -2.22 -11.98
CA PRO A 6 5.36 -1.24 -10.94
C PRO A 6 6.01 0.11 -11.33
N PRO A 7 5.54 1.23 -10.78
CA PRO A 7 6.24 2.51 -10.88
C PRO A 7 7.72 2.36 -10.51
N LYS A 8 8.62 3.08 -11.20
CA LYS A 8 10.09 2.94 -11.04
C LYS A 8 10.56 2.93 -9.58
N ARG A 9 9.94 3.76 -8.74
CA ARG A 9 10.26 3.87 -7.31
C ARG A 9 9.88 2.63 -6.47
N CYS A 10 8.93 1.83 -6.94
CA CYS A 10 8.47 0.61 -6.29
C CYS A 10 9.15 -0.66 -6.85
N GLU A 11 9.94 -0.55 -7.93
CA GLU A 11 10.61 -1.70 -8.56
C GLU A 11 11.49 -2.51 -7.59
N ARG A 12 12.23 -1.82 -6.71
CA ARG A 12 13.11 -2.50 -5.74
C ARG A 12 12.32 -3.38 -4.78
N LEU A 13 11.18 -2.89 -4.28
CA LEU A 13 10.27 -3.64 -3.40
C LEU A 13 9.63 -4.82 -4.15
N HIS A 14 9.21 -4.61 -5.40
CA HIS A 14 8.66 -5.67 -6.23
C HIS A 14 9.66 -6.80 -6.50
N ARG A 15 10.91 -6.46 -6.81
CA ARG A 15 11.99 -7.45 -6.99
C ARG A 15 12.27 -8.20 -5.69
N ALA A 16 12.34 -7.51 -4.56
CA ALA A 16 12.57 -8.13 -3.25
C ALA A 16 11.42 -9.09 -2.88
N LEU A 17 10.17 -8.70 -3.09
CA LEU A 17 9.00 -9.56 -2.85
C LEU A 17 9.01 -10.79 -3.76
N THR A 18 9.32 -10.61 -5.05
CA THR A 18 9.42 -11.72 -6.01
C THR A 18 10.51 -12.72 -5.58
N GLU A 19 11.66 -12.23 -5.15
CA GLU A 19 12.74 -13.07 -4.65
C GLU A 19 12.38 -13.80 -3.34
N CYS A 20 11.60 -13.15 -2.45
CA CYS A 20 11.06 -13.79 -1.26
C CYS A 20 10.12 -14.96 -1.63
N HIS A 21 9.19 -14.74 -2.56
CA HIS A 21 8.29 -15.77 -3.06
C HIS A 21 9.01 -16.92 -3.79
N ARG A 22 10.16 -16.64 -4.41
CA ARG A 22 11.00 -17.67 -5.04
C ARG A 22 11.69 -18.56 -3.99
N LYS A 23 12.10 -17.99 -2.86
CA LYS A 23 12.81 -18.69 -1.78
C LYS A 23 11.89 -19.43 -0.82
N VAL A 24 10.68 -18.94 -0.61
CA VAL A 24 9.74 -19.48 0.37
C VAL A 24 8.56 -20.15 -0.33
N ALA A 25 8.39 -21.45 -0.09
CA ALA A 25 7.32 -22.25 -0.68
C ALA A 25 5.93 -21.65 -0.37
N ALA A 26 4.99 -21.78 -1.30
CA ALA A 26 3.64 -21.26 -1.15
C ALA A 26 2.93 -21.84 0.10
N GLY A 27 2.21 -20.99 0.83
CA GLY A 27 1.47 -21.34 2.03
C GLY A 27 1.54 -20.25 3.10
N PRO A 28 0.93 -20.46 4.28
CA PRO A 28 0.89 -19.47 5.37
C PRO A 28 2.28 -18.98 5.81
N GLY A 29 3.29 -19.86 5.76
CA GLY A 29 4.67 -19.51 6.10
C GLY A 29 5.27 -18.44 5.17
N ARG A 30 4.92 -18.46 3.87
CA ARG A 30 5.34 -17.43 2.91
C ARG A 30 4.66 -16.10 3.19
N GLU A 31 3.37 -16.12 3.48
CA GLU A 31 2.63 -14.90 3.79
C GLU A 31 3.24 -14.19 5.00
N ALA A 32 3.54 -14.93 6.06
CA ALA A 32 4.23 -14.38 7.24
C ALA A 32 5.64 -13.88 6.90
N ALA A 33 6.47 -14.69 6.23
CA ALA A 33 7.86 -14.35 5.92
C ALA A 33 7.99 -13.13 4.99
N CYS A 34 7.11 -13.02 3.99
CA CYS A 34 7.14 -11.97 2.99
C CYS A 34 6.18 -10.80 3.30
N HIS A 35 5.46 -10.84 4.44
CA HIS A 35 4.42 -9.87 4.79
C HIS A 35 4.91 -8.42 4.71
N HIS A 36 6.08 -8.14 5.28
CA HIS A 36 6.64 -6.79 5.33
C HIS A 36 6.93 -6.25 3.92
N LEU A 37 7.48 -7.07 3.02
CA LEU A 37 7.73 -6.69 1.63
C LEU A 37 6.44 -6.44 0.87
N ASN A 38 5.43 -7.31 1.08
CA ASN A 38 4.13 -7.16 0.45
C ASN A 38 3.45 -5.87 0.90
N ARG A 39 3.45 -5.60 2.20
CA ARG A 39 2.91 -4.36 2.78
C ARG A 39 3.63 -3.13 2.25
N SER A 40 4.96 -3.10 2.28
CA SER A 40 5.72 -1.94 1.78
C SER A 40 5.53 -1.72 0.29
N LEU A 41 5.42 -2.78 -0.51
CA LEU A 41 5.10 -2.65 -1.94
C LEU A 41 3.70 -2.06 -2.13
N ALA A 42 2.70 -2.55 -1.40
CA ALA A 42 1.34 -2.03 -1.48
C ALA A 42 1.28 -0.54 -1.10
N GLU A 43 1.93 -0.14 0.00
CA GLU A 43 2.04 1.26 0.42
C GLU A 43 2.73 2.11 -0.67
N CYS A 44 3.81 1.61 -1.28
CA CYS A 44 4.48 2.31 -2.38
C CYS A 44 3.57 2.52 -3.60
N LEU A 45 2.83 1.48 -4.00
CA LEU A 45 1.91 1.54 -5.14
C LEU A 45 0.76 2.51 -4.89
N VAL A 46 0.15 2.45 -3.71
CA VAL A 46 -0.96 3.34 -3.31
C VAL A 46 -0.51 4.80 -3.30
N SER A 47 0.63 5.10 -2.66
CA SER A 47 1.22 6.44 -2.71
C SER A 47 1.65 6.87 -4.11
N SER A 48 1.81 5.92 -5.06
CA SER A 48 2.11 6.22 -6.47
C SER A 48 0.90 6.65 -7.26
N CYS A 49 -0.24 6.04 -6.96
CA CYS A 49 -1.49 6.34 -7.60
C CYS A 49 -2.09 7.63 -7.04
N CYS A 50 -2.16 7.72 -5.71
CA CYS A 50 -2.91 8.76 -4.99
C CYS A 50 -2.01 9.41 -3.93
N PRO A 51 -0.98 10.20 -4.33
CA PRO A 51 0.04 10.70 -3.42
C PRO A 51 -0.52 11.61 -2.31
N ASN A 52 -1.47 12.49 -2.66
CA ASN A 52 -2.03 13.46 -1.71
C ASN A 52 -2.93 12.78 -0.67
N GLU A 53 -3.79 11.88 -1.12
CA GLU A 53 -4.72 11.13 -0.28
C GLU A 53 -3.96 10.16 0.63
N SER A 54 -2.89 9.54 0.11
CA SER A 54 -2.02 8.65 0.89
C SER A 54 -1.27 9.40 1.99
N ASP A 55 -0.73 10.58 1.69
CA ASP A 55 -0.06 11.44 2.67
C ASP A 55 -1.05 11.94 3.74
N ALA A 56 -2.27 12.30 3.34
CA ALA A 56 -3.33 12.69 4.27
C ALA A 56 -3.66 11.56 5.24
N VAL A 57 -3.81 10.32 4.76
CA VAL A 57 -4.01 9.15 5.62
C VAL A 57 -2.83 8.96 6.57
N TRP A 58 -1.58 9.04 6.08
CA TRP A 58 -0.39 8.87 6.92
C TRP A 58 -0.33 9.91 8.04
N SER A 59 -0.58 11.18 7.71
CA SER A 59 -0.58 12.31 8.66
C SER A 59 -1.73 12.24 9.67
N LEU A 60 -2.94 11.91 9.23
CA LEU A 60 -4.15 11.97 10.05
C LEU A 60 -4.42 10.68 10.83
N CYS A 61 -4.02 9.53 10.33
CA CYS A 61 -4.32 8.22 10.93
C CYS A 61 -3.19 7.64 11.77
N SER A 62 -2.04 8.30 11.87
CA SER A 62 -0.87 7.85 12.64
C SER A 62 -1.06 7.81 14.16
N SER A 63 -2.08 8.49 14.71
CA SER A 63 -2.35 8.47 16.15
C SER A 63 -3.84 8.44 16.50
N GLY A 64 -4.18 7.81 17.62
CA GLY A 64 -5.54 7.72 18.17
C GLY A 64 -6.06 9.03 18.79
N GLY A 65 -5.71 10.18 18.19
CA GLY A 65 -5.90 11.54 18.73
C GLY A 65 -7.35 11.95 19.01
N THR A 66 -7.63 13.25 18.99
CA THR A 66 -8.96 13.78 19.34
C THR A 66 -10.08 13.18 18.47
N ALA A 67 -11.34 13.30 18.93
CA ALA A 67 -12.50 12.90 18.14
C ALA A 67 -12.51 13.56 16.75
N LEU A 68 -12.05 14.80 16.66
CA LEU A 68 -11.86 15.51 15.39
C LEU A 68 -10.81 14.82 14.50
N LYS A 69 -9.62 14.51 15.04
CA LYS A 69 -8.56 13.82 14.27
C LYS A 69 -9.03 12.46 13.76
N ARG A 70 -9.82 11.72 14.55
CA ARG A 70 -10.43 10.44 14.12
C ARG A 70 -11.41 10.63 12.96
N ARG A 71 -12.25 11.67 12.99
CA ARG A 71 -13.16 12.00 11.88
C ARG A 71 -12.38 12.38 10.62
N GLN A 72 -11.33 13.19 10.76
CA GLN A 72 -10.46 13.58 9.64
C GLN A 72 -9.73 12.36 9.04
N CYS A 73 -9.23 11.44 9.87
CA CYS A 73 -8.66 10.18 9.40
C CYS A 73 -9.69 9.34 8.62
N GLN A 74 -10.94 9.24 9.10
CA GLN A 74 -12.00 8.53 8.37
C GLN A 74 -12.27 9.18 7.01
N GLN A 75 -12.38 10.51 6.97
CA GLN A 75 -12.58 11.23 5.71
C GLN A 75 -11.40 11.02 4.74
N ALA A 76 -10.16 11.06 5.21
CA ALA A 76 -8.98 10.81 4.38
C ALA A 76 -8.98 9.40 3.78
N LYS A 77 -9.44 8.38 4.54
CA LYS A 77 -9.58 7.00 4.02
C LYS A 77 -10.64 6.89 2.92
N VAL A 78 -11.76 7.61 3.05
CA VAL A 78 -12.80 7.66 2.01
C VAL A 78 -12.21 8.29 0.74
N SER A 79 -11.59 9.47 0.85
CA SER A 79 -10.96 10.14 -0.29
C SER A 79 -9.89 9.30 -0.98
N LEU A 80 -9.07 8.57 -0.22
CA LEU A 80 -8.11 7.61 -0.80
C LEU A 80 -8.80 6.48 -1.57
N SER A 81 -9.91 5.96 -1.04
CA SER A 81 -10.69 4.90 -1.69
C SER A 81 -11.31 5.38 -3.00
N ASP A 82 -11.83 6.60 -3.02
CA ASP A 82 -12.40 7.24 -4.22
C ASP A 82 -11.31 7.42 -5.30
N CYS A 83 -10.15 7.95 -4.92
CA CYS A 83 -9.02 8.10 -5.84
C CYS A 83 -8.60 6.76 -6.44
N LEU A 84 -8.38 5.73 -5.62
CA LEU A 84 -8.01 4.39 -6.10
C LEU A 84 -9.07 3.79 -7.03
N SER A 85 -10.35 4.03 -6.77
CA SER A 85 -11.46 3.54 -7.60
C SER A 85 -11.50 4.23 -8.97
N SER A 86 -11.10 5.50 -9.06
CA SER A 86 -11.02 6.21 -10.34
C SER A 86 -9.94 5.65 -11.28
N HIS A 87 -8.90 5.03 -10.73
CA HIS A 87 -7.83 4.38 -11.49
C HIS A 87 -8.15 2.93 -11.91
N GLN A 88 -9.26 2.35 -11.44
CA GLN A 88 -9.69 0.97 -11.76
C GLN A 88 -10.74 0.89 -12.88
N GLN A 89 -11.27 2.03 -13.33
CA GLN A 89 -12.21 2.14 -14.45
C GLN A 89 -11.47 2.26 -15.78
#